data_AF-A0AAD5A5G2-F1
#
_entry.id   AF-A0AAD5A5G2-F1
#
_cell.length_a   1.000
_cell.length_b   1.000
_cell.length_c   1.000
_cell.angle_alpha   90.00
_cell.angle_beta   90.00
_cell.angle_gamma   90.00
#
_symmetry.space_group_name_H-M   'P 1'
#
loop_
_entity.id
_entity.type
_entity.pdbx_description
1 polymer ?
#
loop_
_entity_poly.entity_id
_entity_poly.type
_entity_poly.pdbx_seq_one_letter_code
_entity_poly.pdbx_strand_id
1 'polypeptide(L)'
;PETAPQEVQLELIDLQSDSVLKEKFSSLELNDFYAAFNEAMFPNLWKTAQKMPTLFGSTFICEQTFSVININKTPHRCRLSDQHLGSIMRNATTKLSPDFNKLAKQGVQQHCSY
;
A
#
# COMPACT_ATOMS: atom_id res chain seq x y z
N PRO A 1 3.08 -26.31 -8.14
CA PRO A 1 3.36 -26.97 -6.83
C PRO A 1 4.83 -27.42 -6.71
N GLU A 2 5.40 -28.08 -7.72
CA GLU A 2 6.75 -28.69 -7.62
C GLU A 2 7.90 -27.71 -7.38
N THR A 3 7.74 -26.44 -7.77
CA THR A 3 8.75 -25.38 -7.55
C THR A 3 8.52 -24.56 -6.27
N ALA A 4 7.42 -24.82 -5.54
CA ALA A 4 7.10 -24.09 -4.32
C ALA A 4 7.92 -24.60 -3.12
N PRO A 5 8.15 -23.78 -2.08
CA PRO A 5 8.83 -24.24 -0.86
C PRO A 5 8.10 -25.42 -0.23
N GLN A 6 8.86 -26.41 0.27
CA GLN A 6 8.31 -27.67 0.78
C GLN A 6 7.26 -27.47 1.89
N GLU A 7 7.42 -26.42 2.69
CA GLU A 7 6.53 -26.02 3.78
C GLU A 7 5.10 -25.67 3.33
N VAL A 8 4.92 -25.21 2.09
CA VAL A 8 3.60 -24.82 1.54
C VAL A 8 3.10 -25.76 0.45
N GLN A 9 3.90 -26.74 0.02
CA GLN A 9 3.56 -27.59 -1.13
C GLN A 9 2.25 -28.36 -0.93
N LEU A 10 2.05 -28.99 0.24
CA LEU A 10 0.84 -29.74 0.54
C LEU A 10 -0.39 -28.83 0.62
N GLU A 11 -0.27 -27.72 1.35
CA GLU A 11 -1.34 -26.71 1.45
C GLU A 11 -1.72 -26.14 0.06
N LEU A 12 -0.76 -25.97 -0.85
CA LEU A 12 -1.02 -25.54 -2.22
C LEU A 12 -1.74 -26.58 -3.04
N ILE A 13 -1.47 -27.87 -2.82
CA ILE A 13 -2.17 -28.97 -3.48
C ILE A 13 -3.62 -29.00 -2.99
N ASP A 14 -3.83 -28.93 -1.69
CA ASP A 14 -5.18 -28.89 -1.08
C ASP A 14 -5.97 -27.68 -1.58
N LEU A 15 -5.35 -26.49 -1.58
CA LEU A 15 -5.97 -25.26 -2.08
C LEU A 15 -6.35 -25.35 -3.57
N GLN A 16 -5.50 -25.95 -4.41
CA GLN A 16 -5.77 -26.12 -5.85
C GLN A 16 -6.85 -27.16 -6.13
N SER A 17 -7.01 -28.11 -5.23
CA SER A 17 -8.00 -29.20 -5.34
C SER A 17 -9.38 -28.77 -4.85
N ASP A 18 -9.46 -27.73 -4.01
CA ASP A 18 -10.71 -27.17 -3.51
C ASP A 18 -11.39 -26.25 -4.55
N SER A 19 -12.44 -26.78 -5.19
CA SER A 19 -13.22 -26.06 -6.19
C SER A 19 -13.98 -24.86 -5.63
N VAL A 20 -14.39 -24.89 -4.36
CA VAL A 20 -15.13 -23.80 -3.71
C VAL A 20 -14.20 -22.63 -3.42
N LEU A 21 -12.99 -22.89 -2.92
CA LEU A 21 -11.98 -21.85 -2.74
C LEU A 21 -11.56 -21.23 -4.08
N LYS A 22 -11.47 -22.03 -5.13
CA LYS A 22 -11.16 -21.54 -6.49
C LYS A 22 -12.26 -20.63 -7.05
N GLU A 23 -13.52 -20.96 -6.80
CA GLU A 23 -14.66 -20.10 -7.14
C GLU A 23 -14.64 -18.80 -6.33
N LYS A 24 -14.38 -18.87 -5.02
CA LYS A 24 -14.23 -17.70 -4.15
C LYS A 24 -13.10 -16.79 -4.61
N PHE A 25 -11.96 -17.34 -5.02
CA PHE A 25 -10.84 -16.56 -5.54
C PHE A 25 -11.21 -15.80 -6.83
N SER A 26 -12.10 -16.36 -7.64
CA SER A 26 -12.53 -15.75 -8.90
C SER A 26 -13.65 -14.72 -8.72
N SER A 27 -14.37 -14.78 -7.59
CA SER A 27 -15.57 -13.98 -7.33
C SER A 27 -15.39 -12.88 -6.28
N LEU A 28 -14.41 -13.01 -5.39
CA LEU A 28 -14.14 -12.04 -4.32
C LEU A 28 -12.96 -11.13 -4.65
N GLU A 29 -12.95 -9.95 -4.03
CA GLU A 29 -11.73 -9.14 -3.96
C GLU A 29 -10.66 -9.86 -3.15
N LEU A 30 -9.39 -9.57 -3.43
CA LEU A 30 -8.25 -10.27 -2.83
C LEU A 30 -8.26 -10.21 -1.30
N ASN A 31 -8.64 -9.05 -0.73
CA ASN A 31 -8.74 -8.89 0.72
C ASN A 31 -9.84 -9.76 1.34
N ASP A 32 -11.00 -9.83 0.69
CA ASP A 32 -12.14 -10.61 1.16
C ASP A 32 -11.90 -12.12 1.01
N PHE A 33 -11.21 -12.52 -0.05
CA PHE A 33 -10.75 -13.90 -0.24
C PHE A 33 -9.83 -14.34 0.90
N TYR A 34 -8.82 -13.53 1.24
CA TYR A 34 -7.95 -13.83 2.36
C TYR A 34 -8.68 -13.73 3.70
N ALA A 35 -9.63 -12.81 3.90
CA ALA A 35 -10.44 -12.76 5.12
C ALA A 35 -11.31 -14.02 5.31
N ALA A 36 -11.76 -14.64 4.22
CA ALA A 36 -12.51 -15.90 4.23
C ALA A 36 -11.61 -17.15 4.33
N PHE A 37 -10.29 -16.98 4.35
CA PHE A 37 -9.30 -18.04 4.37
C PHE A 37 -9.18 -18.62 5.79
N ASN A 38 -9.27 -19.94 5.91
CA ASN A 38 -9.18 -20.60 7.21
C ASN A 38 -7.71 -20.81 7.61
N GLU A 39 -7.22 -20.02 8.57
CA GLU A 39 -5.86 -20.15 9.12
C GLU A 39 -5.55 -21.55 9.65
N ALA A 40 -6.54 -22.26 10.20
CA ALA A 40 -6.33 -23.61 10.73
C ALA A 40 -6.11 -24.65 9.63
N MET A 41 -6.62 -24.40 8.42
CA MET A 41 -6.51 -25.33 7.28
C MET A 41 -5.26 -25.07 6.44
N PHE A 42 -4.80 -23.81 6.38
CA PHE A 42 -3.68 -23.40 5.54
C PHE A 42 -2.70 -22.46 6.29
N PRO A 43 -2.08 -22.91 7.39
CA PRO A 43 -1.32 -22.03 8.28
C PRO A 43 -0.07 -21.42 7.63
N ASN A 44 0.64 -22.14 6.75
CA ASN A 44 1.86 -21.63 6.12
C ASN A 44 1.55 -20.69 4.96
N LEU A 45 0.52 -20.99 4.17
CA LEU A 45 0.00 -20.10 3.14
C LEU A 45 -0.58 -18.83 3.73
N TRP A 46 -1.31 -18.92 4.85
CA TRP A 46 -1.80 -17.76 5.57
C TRP A 46 -0.69 -16.81 6.01
N LYS A 47 0.35 -17.34 6.67
CA LYS A 47 1.54 -16.56 7.07
C LYS A 47 2.25 -15.92 5.88
N THR A 48 2.28 -16.60 4.74
CA THR A 48 2.90 -16.06 3.51
C THR A 48 2.04 -14.96 2.91
N ALA A 49 0.71 -15.16 2.86
CA ALA A 49 -0.24 -14.18 2.38
C ALA A 49 -0.20 -12.88 3.20
N GLN A 50 -0.07 -12.97 4.53
CA GLN A 50 0.05 -11.79 5.40
C GLN A 50 1.25 -10.90 5.08
N LYS A 51 2.36 -11.48 4.60
CA LYS A 51 3.56 -10.72 4.22
C LYS A 51 3.40 -9.97 2.92
N MET A 52 2.58 -10.46 1.99
CA MET A 52 2.43 -9.88 0.65
C MET A 52 1.92 -8.43 0.68
N PRO A 53 0.82 -8.07 1.39
CA PRO A 53 0.37 -6.68 1.50
C PRO A 53 1.44 -5.73 2.04
N THR A 54 2.31 -6.21 2.93
CA THR A 54 3.39 -5.41 3.53
C THR A 54 4.47 -5.09 2.50
N LEU A 55 4.85 -6.08 1.67
CA LEU A 55 5.79 -5.88 0.56
C LEU A 55 5.23 -4.86 -0.45
N PHE A 56 3.97 -5.04 -0.88
CA PHE A 56 3.32 -4.09 -1.77
C PHE A 56 3.20 -2.69 -1.17
N GLY A 57 2.86 -2.57 0.11
CA GLY A 57 2.77 -1.30 0.81
C GLY A 57 4.12 -0.55 0.82
N SER A 58 5.21 -1.24 1.15
CA SER A 58 6.54 -0.62 1.17
C SER A 58 7.01 -0.21 -0.22
N THR A 59 6.83 -1.05 -1.25
CA THR A 59 7.18 -0.71 -2.64
C THR A 59 6.36 0.48 -3.13
N PHE A 60 5.05 0.46 -2.91
CA PHE A 60 4.16 1.59 -3.26
C PHE A 60 4.63 2.88 -2.59
N ILE A 61 4.91 2.87 -1.29
CA ILE A 61 5.40 4.06 -0.57
C ILE A 61 6.73 4.52 -1.17
N CYS A 62 7.67 3.62 -1.45
CA CYS A 62 8.95 3.96 -2.06
C CYS A 62 8.79 4.58 -3.45
N GLU A 63 7.97 4.00 -4.33
CA GLU A 63 7.68 4.51 -5.67
C GLU A 63 7.00 5.89 -5.62
N GLN A 64 5.98 6.03 -4.76
CA GLN A 64 5.32 7.32 -4.53
C GLN A 64 6.30 8.36 -4.00
N THR A 65 7.18 7.99 -3.07
CA THR A 65 8.24 8.86 -2.53
C THR A 65 9.17 9.34 -3.62
N PHE A 66 9.64 8.42 -4.47
CA PHE A 66 10.54 8.75 -5.57
C PHE A 66 9.87 9.68 -6.59
N SER A 67 8.64 9.38 -6.98
CA SER A 67 7.85 10.19 -7.90
C SER A 67 7.64 11.62 -7.37
N VAL A 68 7.25 11.74 -6.10
CA VAL A 68 7.04 13.02 -5.41
C VAL A 68 8.33 13.84 -5.35
N ILE A 69 9.45 13.23 -4.98
CA ILE A 69 10.75 13.92 -4.95
C ILE A 69 11.12 14.38 -6.36
N ASN A 70 10.93 13.54 -7.38
CA ASN A 70 11.27 13.85 -8.76
C ASN A 70 10.44 15.03 -9.31
N ILE A 71 9.14 15.08 -8.99
CA ILE A 71 8.25 16.20 -9.39
C ILE A 71 8.64 17.50 -8.67
N ASN A 72 8.96 17.42 -7.38
CA ASN A 72 9.23 18.61 -6.56
C ASN A 72 10.66 19.13 -6.72
N LYS A 73 11.61 18.29 -7.12
CA LYS A 73 13.00 18.63 -7.42
C LYS A 73 13.15 18.98 -8.90
N THR A 74 12.66 20.16 -9.28
CA THR A 74 12.88 20.71 -10.63
C THR A 74 14.24 21.42 -10.72
N PRO A 75 14.84 21.57 -11.91
CA PRO A 75 16.13 22.27 -12.09
C PRO A 75 16.17 23.69 -11.51
N HIS A 76 15.00 24.31 -11.34
CA HIS A 76 14.83 25.67 -10.82
C HIS A 76 14.46 25.73 -9.32
N ARG A 77 14.20 24.60 -8.66
CA ARG A 77 13.90 24.53 -7.21
C ARG A 77 14.82 23.54 -6.50
N CYS A 78 16.03 23.97 -6.18
CA CYS A 78 17.01 23.14 -5.47
C CYS A 78 16.93 23.23 -3.93
N ARG A 79 15.93 23.90 -3.35
CA ARG A 79 15.88 24.18 -1.90
C ARG A 79 14.57 23.73 -1.25
N LEU A 80 14.36 22.42 -1.20
CA LEU A 80 13.38 21.82 -0.29
C LEU A 80 14.08 21.63 1.06
N SER A 81 13.62 22.29 2.11
CA SER A 81 14.05 21.93 3.47
C SER A 81 13.36 20.64 3.90
N ASP A 82 13.95 19.93 4.86
CA ASP A 82 13.44 18.64 5.36
C ASP A 82 11.98 18.75 5.85
N GLN A 83 11.61 19.87 6.47
CA GLN A 83 10.23 20.13 6.91
C GLN A 83 9.24 20.21 5.73
N HIS A 84 9.62 20.86 4.63
CA HIS A 84 8.78 20.95 3.44
C HIS A 84 8.65 19.58 2.76
N LEU A 85 9.75 18.85 2.64
CA LEU A 85 9.74 17.50 2.08
C LEU A 85 8.85 16.56 2.89
N GLY A 86 8.97 16.58 4.23
CA GLY A 86 8.11 15.79 5.11
C GLY A 86 6.62 16.12 4.95
N SER A 87 6.27 17.39 4.77
CA SER A 87 4.88 17.83 4.56
C SER A 87 4.32 17.37 3.21
N ILE A 88 5.11 17.48 2.14
CA ILE A 88 4.74 17.02 0.79
C ILE A 88 4.57 15.50 0.78
N MET A 89 5.52 14.77 1.36
CA MET A 89 5.50 13.31 1.48
C MET A 89 4.27 12.81 2.24
N ARG A 90 3.94 13.47 3.36
CA ARG A 90 2.74 13.14 4.14
C ARG A 90 1.47 13.37 3.32
N ASN A 91 1.37 14.47 2.58
CA ASN A 91 0.22 14.74 1.73
C ASN A 91 0.08 13.72 0.59
N ALA A 92 1.19 13.29 -0.02
CA ALA A 92 1.16 12.38 -1.15
C ALA A 92 0.91 10.91 -0.79
N THR A 93 1.26 10.50 0.44
CA THR A 93 1.15 9.10 0.89
C THR A 93 -0.05 8.83 1.79
N THR A 94 -0.81 9.86 2.17
CA THR A 94 -2.00 9.72 3.02
C THR A 94 -3.25 10.24 2.32
N LYS A 95 -4.42 9.67 2.63
CA LYS A 95 -5.73 10.20 2.21
C LYS A 95 -6.16 11.38 3.08
N LEU A 96 -5.23 12.28 3.42
CA LEU A 96 -5.56 13.45 4.23
C LEU A 96 -6.15 14.53 3.31
N SER A 97 -7.46 14.72 3.37
CA SER A 97 -8.08 15.88 2.72
C SER A 97 -7.87 17.12 3.58
N PRO A 98 -7.28 18.21 3.07
CA PRO A 98 -7.17 19.45 3.83
C PRO A 98 -8.58 19.96 4.18
N ASP A 99 -8.78 20.36 5.44
CA ASP A 99 -10.01 21.00 5.89
C ASP A 99 -10.04 22.45 5.39
N PHE A 100 -10.59 22.62 4.19
CA PHE A 100 -10.70 23.93 3.52
C PHE A 100 -11.53 24.94 4.32
N ASN A 101 -12.53 24.48 5.06
CA ASN A 101 -13.37 25.37 5.87
C ASN A 101 -12.58 25.94 7.05
N LYS A 102 -11.78 25.10 7.71
CA LYS A 102 -10.89 25.54 8.78
C LYS A 102 -9.78 26.44 8.24
N LEU A 103 -9.19 26.11 7.10
CA LEU A 103 -8.15 26.92 6.45
C LEU A 103 -8.67 28.31 6.02
N ALA A 104 -9.84 28.38 5.39
CA ALA A 104 -10.46 29.63 4.98
C ALA A 104 -10.79 30.53 6.19
N LYS A 105 -11.21 29.95 7.31
CA LYS A 105 -11.45 30.67 8.56
C LYS A 105 -10.18 31.13 9.27
N GLN A 106 -9.05 30.42 9.08
CA GLN A 106 -7.77 30.77 9.69
C GLN A 106 -7.04 31.90 8.96
N GLY A 107 -7.41 32.21 7.71
CA GLY A 107 -7.06 33.48 7.06
C GLY A 107 -5.57 33.82 6.99
N VAL A 108 -4.68 32.82 7.03
CA VAL A 108 -3.24 33.09 6.97
C VAL A 108 -2.83 33.15 5.51
N GLN A 109 -2.64 34.36 4.99
CA GLN A 109 -2.00 34.59 3.70
C GLN A 109 -0.54 34.09 3.79
N GLN A 110 -0.29 32.86 3.32
CA GLN A 110 1.05 32.26 3.33
C GLN A 110 1.92 32.70 2.16
N HIS A 111 1.38 33.47 1.22
CA HIS A 111 2.14 34.02 0.10
C HIS A 111 2.48 35.49 0.38
N CYS A 112 3.76 35.77 0.64
CA CYS A 112 4.31 37.09 0.36
C CYS A 112 4.45 37.20 -1.16
N SER A 113 3.55 37.94 -1.80
CA SER A 113 3.81 38.49 -3.12
C SER A 113 4.89 39.57 -2.98
N TYR A 114 6.02 39.39 -3.64
CA TYR A 114 6.92 40.49 -3.99
C TYR A 114 6.33 41.24 -5.19
#